data_AF-V5EHI5-F1
#
_entry.id   AF-V5EHI5-F1
#
_cell.length_a   1.000
_cell.length_b   1.000
_cell.length_c   1.000
_cell.angle_alpha   90.00
_cell.angle_beta   90.00
_cell.angle_gamma   90.00
#
_symmetry.space_group_name_H-M   'P 1'
#
loop_
_entity.id
_entity.type
_entity.pdbx_description
1 polymer ?
#
loop_
_entity_poly.entity_id
_entity_poly.type
_entity_poly.pdbx_seq_one_letter_code
_entity_poly.pdbx_strand_id
1 'polypeptide(L)'
;MAALPSKRALASLASLRSALQTISAARVAPIVHRYASSSLHTSASCYNASTSAASSSSSTILPPTPSAASPADDLHATEFDFDGETYTIPPISEGDLIAMPNKPDLVHVKLSTLRPPSPAKSYVPLSTHVFDAPARRDVIHSAVVYYLDAQRSGTASTKGRSDVRGSMRKLRPQKGSGQARLGTMSNPILRGGAVAHGPRPRDHSTKLPRRVRELALRSALSSKWRQGDLCVVERFDWMAPPSSTGPLSRLLGSKGWSDALFLTAPRDPQPSIRSLIKDDRPSSADPVYDEQQRLDHQQAIRNFVLASNNLPRVELIELDSLTEEYRDNIAKTSEDKKKPGELHAYEVLRRQKVICDLGAVEWLEEKLGGAVFHEQAELDGAAEEVEQQQQPEPSKTAAPITQSQSVPESTPSATTAAPSA
;
A
#
# COMPACT_ATOMS: atom_id res chain seq x y z
N MET A 1 -57.93 -15.07 10.69
CA MET A 1 -57.35 -16.32 11.22
C MET A 1 -56.33 -16.83 10.20
N ALA A 2 -55.03 -16.68 10.49
CA ALA A 2 -53.97 -17.09 9.58
C ALA A 2 -53.83 -18.62 9.59
N ALA A 3 -53.92 -19.23 8.41
CA ALA A 3 -53.88 -20.69 8.25
C ALA A 3 -52.49 -21.23 8.61
N LEU A 4 -52.46 -22.28 9.42
CA LEU A 4 -51.23 -22.96 9.84
C LEU A 4 -50.54 -23.62 8.63
N PRO A 5 -49.20 -23.56 8.55
CA PRO A 5 -48.45 -24.17 7.46
C PRO A 5 -48.61 -25.69 7.44
N SER A 6 -48.67 -26.26 6.23
CA SER A 6 -48.89 -27.70 6.02
C SER A 6 -47.77 -28.54 6.66
N LYS A 7 -48.08 -29.78 7.06
CA LYS A 7 -47.13 -30.71 7.70
C LYS A 7 -45.83 -30.92 6.88
N ARG A 8 -45.91 -30.81 5.54
CA ARG A 8 -44.74 -30.88 4.65
C ARG A 8 -43.83 -29.67 4.77
N ALA A 9 -44.40 -28.47 4.92
CA ALA A 9 -43.64 -27.24 5.14
C ALA A 9 -42.95 -27.23 6.51
N LEU A 10 -43.58 -27.82 7.54
CA LEU A 10 -42.95 -27.98 8.85
C LEU A 10 -41.80 -28.99 8.81
N ALA A 11 -41.92 -30.07 8.04
CA ALA A 11 -40.85 -31.06 7.86
C ALA A 11 -39.64 -30.47 7.10
N SER A 12 -39.85 -29.64 6.08
CA SER A 12 -38.74 -28.99 5.35
C SER A 12 -38.02 -27.95 6.20
N LEU A 13 -38.74 -27.20 7.04
CA LEU A 13 -38.16 -26.27 7.99
C LEU A 13 -37.37 -26.99 9.10
N ALA A 14 -37.82 -28.15 9.56
CA ALA A 14 -37.07 -28.98 10.50
C ALA A 14 -35.76 -29.52 9.88
N SER A 15 -35.81 -29.96 8.62
CA SER A 15 -34.62 -30.41 7.87
C SER A 15 -33.61 -29.28 7.70
N LEU A 16 -34.06 -28.07 7.33
CA LEU A 16 -33.21 -26.88 7.21
C LEU A 16 -32.58 -26.47 8.54
N ARG A 17 -33.34 -26.57 9.64
CA ARG A 17 -32.82 -26.26 10.97
C ARG A 17 -31.74 -27.26 11.42
N SER A 18 -31.92 -28.54 11.10
CA SER A 18 -30.89 -29.57 11.38
C SER A 18 -29.61 -29.34 10.55
N ALA A 19 -29.74 -28.98 9.28
CA ALA A 19 -28.61 -28.68 8.40
C ALA A 19 -27.83 -27.43 8.86
N LEU A 20 -28.53 -26.42 9.37
CA LEU A 20 -27.89 -25.23 9.92
C LEU A 20 -27.17 -25.51 11.27
N GLN A 21 -27.70 -26.42 12.09
CA GLN A 21 -27.03 -26.86 13.32
C GLN A 21 -25.76 -27.68 13.04
N THR A 22 -25.75 -28.51 11.98
CA THR A 22 -24.53 -29.24 11.59
C THR A 22 -23.43 -28.30 11.06
N ILE A 23 -23.79 -27.23 10.35
CA ILE A 23 -22.83 -26.22 9.87
C ILE A 23 -22.27 -25.37 11.02
N SER A 24 -23.09 -25.09 12.05
CA SER A 24 -22.65 -24.38 13.25
C SER A 24 -21.68 -25.19 14.11
N ALA A 25 -21.81 -26.52 14.15
CA ALA A 25 -20.95 -27.40 14.96
C ALA A 25 -19.56 -27.64 14.33
N ALA A 26 -19.44 -27.53 13.01
CA ALA A 26 -18.18 -27.77 12.29
C ALA A 26 -17.18 -26.58 12.35
N ARG A 27 -17.55 -25.44 12.94
CA ARG A 27 -16.75 -24.20 12.92
C ARG A 27 -15.98 -23.89 14.21
N VAL A 28 -16.02 -24.76 15.21
CA VAL A 28 -15.29 -24.58 16.48
C VAL A 28 -14.42 -25.80 16.76
N ALA A 29 -13.28 -25.86 16.08
CA ALA A 29 -12.14 -26.68 16.48
C ALA A 29 -10.91 -25.76 16.57
N PRO A 30 -10.26 -25.62 17.73
CA PRO A 30 -9.02 -24.86 17.83
C PRO A 30 -7.91 -25.64 17.13
N ILE A 31 -7.28 -25.00 16.14
CA ILE A 31 -6.03 -25.47 15.53
C ILE A 31 -4.92 -25.33 16.58
N VAL A 32 -4.62 -26.42 17.27
CA VAL A 32 -3.45 -26.54 18.14
C VAL A 32 -2.27 -26.96 17.25
N HIS A 33 -1.47 -25.99 16.80
CA HIS A 33 -0.16 -26.30 16.23
C HIS A 33 0.81 -26.66 17.36
N ARG A 34 1.32 -27.89 17.29
CA ARG A 34 2.44 -28.40 18.09
C ARG A 34 3.67 -27.54 17.80
N TYR A 35 4.13 -26.78 18.80
CA TYR A 35 5.49 -26.26 18.82
C TYR A 35 6.42 -27.37 19.29
N ALA A 36 7.33 -27.78 18.42
CA ALA A 36 8.48 -28.58 18.81
C ALA A 36 9.44 -27.68 19.61
N SER A 37 9.61 -28.07 20.87
CA SER A 37 10.61 -27.60 21.81
C SER A 37 12.03 -27.84 21.28
N SER A 38 12.86 -26.79 21.27
CA SER A 38 14.28 -26.95 21.58
C SER A 38 14.67 -25.89 22.61
N SER A 39 15.12 -26.41 23.74
CA SER A 39 15.58 -25.74 24.95
C SER A 39 16.93 -25.08 24.75
N LEU A 40 17.09 -23.83 25.16
CA LEU A 40 18.35 -23.38 25.77
C LEU A 40 18.06 -22.39 26.90
N HIS A 41 18.84 -22.57 27.95
CA HIS A 41 18.63 -22.10 29.30
C HIS A 41 18.80 -20.59 29.48
N THR A 42 18.03 -20.10 30.45
CA THR A 42 18.22 -18.87 31.19
C THR A 42 19.59 -18.83 31.87
N SER A 43 20.32 -17.73 31.70
CA SER A 43 21.20 -17.21 32.75
C SER A 43 21.30 -15.70 32.62
N ALA A 44 20.53 -15.01 33.45
CA ALA A 44 20.80 -13.64 33.85
C ALA A 44 21.92 -13.65 34.89
N SER A 45 22.94 -12.80 34.74
CA SER A 45 23.70 -12.32 35.90
C SER A 45 24.30 -10.94 35.63
N CYS A 46 23.73 -9.98 36.35
CA CYS A 46 24.28 -8.74 36.90
C CYS A 46 25.59 -8.14 36.35
N TYR A 47 25.47 -6.91 35.87
CA TYR A 47 26.49 -5.86 36.00
C TYR A 47 26.56 -5.36 37.45
N ASN A 48 27.76 -5.27 38.03
CA ASN A 48 28.14 -4.14 38.90
C ASN A 48 29.65 -4.12 39.23
N ALA A 49 30.21 -2.93 39.02
CA ALA A 49 31.13 -2.17 39.89
C ALA A 49 32.59 -2.65 40.14
N SER A 50 33.52 -1.91 39.50
CA SER A 50 34.63 -1.12 40.07
C SER A 50 35.71 -1.70 41.01
N THR A 51 36.94 -1.25 40.71
CA THR A 51 38.07 -0.83 41.59
C THR A 51 39.08 -1.83 42.18
N SER A 52 40.32 -1.68 41.66
CA SER A 52 41.61 -1.50 42.36
C SER A 52 42.33 -2.63 43.13
N ALA A 53 43.61 -2.80 42.72
CA ALA A 53 44.84 -2.91 43.52
C ALA A 53 45.36 -4.27 44.05
N ALA A 54 46.46 -4.70 43.38
CA ALA A 54 47.81 -4.97 43.91
C ALA A 54 48.18 -6.24 44.72
N SER A 55 49.45 -6.66 44.47
CA SER A 55 50.38 -7.56 45.21
C SER A 55 50.33 -9.08 44.88
N SER A 56 51.28 -9.57 44.04
CA SER A 56 52.56 -10.27 44.36
C SER A 56 52.37 -11.74 44.85
N SER A 57 52.93 -12.81 44.26
CA SER A 57 54.35 -13.03 43.91
C SER A 57 54.58 -14.37 43.14
N SER A 58 55.53 -14.32 42.18
CA SER A 58 56.55 -15.32 41.77
C SER A 58 56.21 -16.78 41.38
N SER A 59 56.42 -17.15 40.10
CA SER A 59 57.63 -17.90 39.63
C SER A 59 57.56 -18.25 38.13
N THR A 60 58.49 -17.64 37.40
CA THR A 60 59.23 -18.05 36.19
C THR A 60 58.83 -19.34 35.43
N ILE A 61 58.34 -19.21 34.19
CA ILE A 61 58.76 -20.01 33.01
C ILE A 61 58.72 -19.08 31.77
N LEU A 62 59.83 -19.02 31.03
CA LEU A 62 60.02 -18.27 29.77
C LEU A 62 59.36 -18.98 28.56
N PRO A 63 59.04 -18.25 27.48
CA PRO A 63 58.37 -18.79 26.29
C PRO A 63 59.37 -19.30 25.22
N PRO A 64 58.98 -20.24 24.34
CA PRO A 64 59.62 -20.39 23.05
C PRO A 64 58.91 -19.56 21.96
N THR A 65 59.71 -18.84 21.17
CA THR A 65 59.41 -18.14 19.92
C THR A 65 59.14 -19.08 18.74
N PRO A 66 58.59 -18.58 17.62
CA PRO A 66 57.80 -19.36 16.66
C PRO A 66 58.63 -20.02 15.56
N SER A 67 58.15 -21.17 15.07
CA SER A 67 58.63 -21.82 13.83
C SER A 67 57.53 -21.80 12.78
N ALA A 68 57.93 -21.53 11.54
CA ALA A 68 57.11 -21.20 10.38
C ALA A 68 56.70 -22.43 9.55
N ALA A 69 55.62 -22.24 8.77
CA ALA A 69 55.18 -22.99 7.56
C ALA A 69 54.61 -24.41 7.79
N SER A 70 53.51 -24.88 7.20
CA SER A 70 52.79 -24.54 5.95
C SER A 70 51.30 -24.97 6.02
N PRO A 71 50.39 -24.42 5.18
CA PRO A 71 49.00 -24.88 5.05
C PRO A 71 48.84 -25.90 3.92
N ALA A 72 47.91 -26.85 4.08
CA ALA A 72 47.38 -27.74 3.06
C ALA A 72 45.92 -28.05 3.46
N ASP A 73 44.91 -28.19 2.61
CA ASP A 73 44.63 -27.83 1.22
C ASP A 73 43.09 -27.99 1.13
N ASP A 74 42.34 -26.91 0.91
CA ASP A 74 40.92 -27.00 0.55
C ASP A 74 40.83 -27.09 -0.99
N LEU A 75 40.60 -28.30 -1.50
CA LEU A 75 40.58 -28.62 -2.92
C LEU A 75 39.29 -28.12 -3.61
N HIS A 76 39.29 -26.88 -4.08
CA HIS A 76 38.54 -26.49 -5.27
C HIS A 76 39.47 -26.64 -6.48
N ALA A 77 39.09 -27.47 -7.46
CA ALA A 77 39.90 -27.74 -8.64
C ALA A 77 40.18 -26.43 -9.41
N THR A 78 41.45 -26.01 -9.42
CA THR A 78 41.95 -24.79 -10.10
C THR A 78 42.22 -25.00 -11.59
N GLU A 79 42.10 -26.23 -12.07
CA GLU A 79 42.46 -26.64 -13.43
C GLU A 79 41.33 -27.46 -14.04
N PHE A 80 40.99 -27.16 -15.30
CA PHE A 80 40.02 -27.89 -16.09
C PHE A 80 40.65 -28.23 -17.45
N ASP A 81 40.67 -29.52 -17.79
CA ASP A 81 41.17 -30.01 -19.08
C ASP A 81 40.04 -30.11 -20.10
N PHE A 82 40.19 -29.44 -21.24
CA PHE A 82 39.28 -29.53 -22.38
C PHE A 82 40.07 -29.65 -23.67
N ASP A 83 39.76 -30.67 -24.48
CA ASP A 83 40.40 -30.97 -25.77
C ASP A 83 41.95 -31.04 -25.73
N GLY A 84 42.51 -31.50 -24.61
CA GLY A 84 43.95 -31.71 -24.46
C GLY A 84 44.75 -30.46 -24.10
N GLU A 85 44.07 -29.33 -23.86
CA GLU A 85 44.67 -28.11 -23.31
C GLU A 85 44.16 -27.88 -21.89
N THR A 86 45.09 -27.64 -20.96
CA THR A 86 44.79 -27.40 -19.54
C THR A 86 44.53 -25.92 -19.32
N TYR A 87 43.32 -25.58 -18.87
CA TYR A 87 42.93 -24.20 -18.57
C TYR A 87 42.96 -23.98 -17.06
N THR A 88 43.80 -23.05 -16.61
CA THR A 88 43.87 -22.62 -15.21
C THR A 88 42.81 -21.55 -14.96
N ILE A 89 41.88 -21.80 -14.04
CA ILE A 89 40.90 -20.80 -13.61
C ILE A 89 41.66 -19.78 -12.75
N PRO A 90 41.75 -18.49 -13.15
CA PRO A 90 42.42 -17.49 -12.35
C PRO A 90 41.70 -17.35 -10.99
N PRO A 91 42.44 -17.19 -9.88
CA PRO A 91 41.83 -17.02 -8.57
C PRO A 91 40.99 -15.75 -8.59
N ILE A 92 39.69 -15.88 -8.33
CA ILE A 92 38.78 -14.75 -8.18
C ILE A 92 39.31 -13.92 -7.01
N SER A 93 39.84 -12.73 -7.29
CA SER A 93 40.26 -11.83 -6.23
C SER A 93 38.99 -11.31 -5.53
N GLU A 94 38.96 -11.29 -4.19
CA GLU A 94 37.80 -10.76 -3.44
C GLU A 94 37.45 -9.31 -3.82
N GLY A 95 38.37 -8.61 -4.52
CA GLY A 95 38.17 -7.27 -5.08
C GLY A 95 37.33 -7.20 -6.37
N ASP A 96 37.09 -8.32 -7.05
CA ASP A 96 36.30 -8.37 -8.30
C ASP A 96 34.82 -8.70 -8.05
N LEU A 97 34.44 -9.02 -6.82
CA LEU A 97 33.05 -9.24 -6.42
C LEU A 97 32.36 -7.88 -6.24
N ILE A 98 31.88 -7.31 -7.34
CA ILE A 98 30.90 -6.23 -7.29
C ILE A 98 29.60 -6.85 -6.76
N ALA A 99 29.20 -6.51 -5.54
CA ALA A 99 27.89 -6.88 -5.01
C ALA A 99 26.82 -6.28 -5.92
N MET A 100 26.27 -7.09 -6.84
CA MET A 100 25.07 -6.69 -7.57
C MET A 100 23.99 -6.41 -6.52
N PRO A 101 23.36 -5.24 -6.51
CA PRO A 101 22.25 -5.00 -5.61
C PRO A 101 21.20 -6.08 -5.90
N ASN A 102 20.86 -6.88 -4.89
CA ASN A 102 19.84 -7.92 -5.01
C ASN A 102 18.62 -7.33 -5.71
N LYS A 103 18.20 -7.91 -6.85
CA LYS A 103 17.02 -7.45 -7.59
C LYS A 103 15.86 -7.36 -6.58
N PRO A 104 15.18 -6.21 -6.50
CA PRO A 104 14.05 -6.06 -5.60
C PRO A 104 13.01 -7.12 -5.93
N ASP A 105 12.53 -7.82 -4.92
CA ASP A 105 11.44 -8.78 -5.10
C ASP A 105 10.22 -8.03 -5.68
N LEU A 106 9.57 -8.59 -6.71
CA LEU A 106 8.38 -8.02 -7.35
C LEU A 106 7.15 -8.84 -6.99
N VAL A 107 6.05 -8.15 -6.69
CA VAL A 107 4.75 -8.75 -6.40
C VAL A 107 3.87 -8.68 -7.64
N HIS A 108 3.27 -9.80 -8.03
CA HIS A 108 2.38 -9.83 -9.18
C HIS A 108 0.92 -9.78 -8.73
N VAL A 109 0.16 -8.79 -9.21
CA VAL A 109 -1.29 -8.68 -8.97
C VAL A 109 -2.06 -8.86 -10.27
N LYS A 110 -3.18 -9.57 -10.21
CA LYS A 110 -4.05 -9.79 -11.36
C LYS A 110 -4.66 -8.46 -11.81
N LEU A 111 -4.50 -8.12 -13.10
CA LEU A 111 -5.19 -7.00 -13.72
C LEU A 111 -6.67 -7.35 -13.91
N SER A 112 -7.53 -6.44 -13.49
CA SER A 112 -8.98 -6.58 -13.60
C SER A 112 -9.55 -5.44 -14.43
N THR A 113 -10.51 -5.70 -15.30
CA THR A 113 -11.18 -4.66 -16.09
C THR A 113 -12.55 -4.37 -15.49
N LEU A 114 -13.01 -3.12 -15.50
CA LEU A 114 -14.39 -2.78 -15.12
C LEU A 114 -15.40 -3.45 -16.07
N ARG A 115 -15.13 -3.41 -17.37
CA ARG A 115 -16.00 -3.94 -18.43
C ARG A 115 -15.70 -5.41 -18.77
N PRO A 116 -16.71 -6.24 -19.07
CA PRO A 116 -16.53 -7.52 -19.76
C PRO A 116 -16.48 -7.33 -21.30
N PRO A 117 -15.69 -8.13 -22.04
CA PRO A 117 -14.93 -9.30 -21.60
C PRO A 117 -13.66 -8.92 -20.83
N SER A 118 -13.35 -9.68 -19.77
CA SER A 118 -12.03 -9.59 -19.16
C SER A 118 -11.01 -10.02 -20.22
N PRO A 119 -9.93 -9.26 -20.45
CA PRO A 119 -8.83 -9.74 -21.26
C PRO A 119 -8.26 -11.02 -20.64
N ALA A 120 -7.38 -11.70 -21.39
CA ALA A 120 -6.58 -12.82 -20.90
C ALA A 120 -5.95 -12.49 -19.53
N LYS A 121 -5.63 -13.50 -18.72
CA LYS A 121 -5.05 -13.31 -17.39
C LYS A 121 -3.73 -12.54 -17.49
N SER A 122 -3.79 -11.22 -17.34
CA SER A 122 -2.63 -10.34 -17.26
C SER A 122 -2.32 -10.02 -15.80
N TYR A 123 -1.04 -9.85 -15.54
CA TYR A 123 -0.50 -9.54 -14.22
C TYR A 123 0.29 -8.25 -14.30
N VAL A 124 0.22 -7.44 -13.25
CA VAL A 124 1.00 -6.20 -13.10
C VAL A 124 2.06 -6.44 -12.04
N PRO A 125 3.35 -6.18 -12.32
CA PRO A 125 4.39 -6.19 -11.32
C PRO A 125 4.24 -4.96 -10.42
N LEU A 126 4.33 -5.17 -9.11
CA LEU A 126 4.24 -4.16 -8.05
C LEU A 126 5.49 -4.23 -7.18
N SER A 127 5.93 -3.09 -6.68
CA SER A 127 7.05 -3.02 -5.74
C SER A 127 6.76 -3.69 -4.39
N THR A 128 7.63 -4.60 -3.95
CA THR A 128 7.52 -5.21 -2.60
C THR A 128 7.66 -4.19 -1.48
N HIS A 129 8.47 -3.15 -1.68
CA HIS A 129 8.67 -2.11 -0.67
C HIS A 129 7.36 -1.39 -0.27
N VAL A 130 6.41 -1.25 -1.20
CA VAL A 130 5.13 -0.58 -0.96
C VAL A 130 4.01 -1.57 -0.63
N PHE A 131 3.92 -2.66 -1.41
CA PHE A 131 2.80 -3.59 -1.38
C PHE A 131 3.06 -4.90 -0.62
N ASP A 132 4.30 -5.18 -0.18
CA ASP A 132 4.63 -6.32 0.68
C ASP A 132 5.55 -5.98 1.86
N ALA A 133 5.37 -4.79 2.43
CA ALA A 133 6.01 -4.42 3.67
C ALA A 133 5.51 -5.28 4.85
N PRO A 134 6.35 -5.51 5.89
CA PRO A 134 5.92 -6.24 7.09
C PRO A 134 4.75 -5.52 7.79
N ALA A 135 3.63 -6.21 7.91
CA ALA A 135 2.40 -5.65 8.49
C ALA A 135 2.56 -5.35 10.00
N ARG A 136 2.72 -4.07 10.34
CA ARG A 136 2.91 -3.59 11.71
C ARG A 136 1.63 -3.01 12.32
N ARG A 137 0.97 -3.79 13.19
CA ARG A 137 -0.32 -3.42 13.82
C ARG A 137 -0.22 -2.19 14.74
N ASP A 138 0.90 -2.06 15.45
CA ASP A 138 1.21 -0.92 16.32
C ASP A 138 1.20 0.41 15.54
N VAL A 139 1.91 0.44 14.41
CA VAL A 139 2.03 1.62 13.55
C VAL A 139 0.69 1.98 12.90
N ILE A 140 -0.04 0.96 12.43
CA ILE A 140 -1.39 1.13 11.87
C ILE A 140 -2.33 1.76 12.92
N HIS A 141 -2.33 1.22 14.15
CA HIS A 141 -3.17 1.74 15.23
C HIS A 141 -2.87 3.21 15.54
N SER A 142 -1.59 3.58 15.67
CA SER A 142 -1.19 4.97 15.92
C SER A 142 -1.66 5.92 14.80
N ALA A 143 -1.58 5.49 13.53
CA ALA A 143 -2.05 6.29 12.41
C ALA A 143 -3.58 6.43 12.36
N VAL A 144 -4.32 5.38 12.74
CA VAL A 144 -5.79 5.42 12.84
C VAL A 144 -6.23 6.37 13.95
N VAL A 145 -5.63 6.29 15.14
CA VAL A 145 -5.93 7.20 16.25
C VAL A 145 -5.64 8.64 15.86
N TYR A 146 -4.47 8.90 15.26
CA TYR A 146 -4.10 10.21 14.74
C TYR A 146 -5.17 10.80 13.79
N TYR A 147 -5.64 10.00 12.82
CA TYR A 147 -6.65 10.43 11.87
C TYR A 147 -8.01 10.73 12.54
N LEU A 148 -8.46 9.86 13.45
CA LEU A 148 -9.73 10.03 14.15
C LEU A 148 -9.71 11.21 15.14
N ASP A 149 -8.58 11.43 15.80
CA ASP A 149 -8.38 12.56 16.71
C ASP A 149 -8.42 13.90 15.97
N ALA A 150 -7.84 13.97 14.76
CA ALA A 150 -7.89 15.15 13.91
C ALA A 150 -9.31 15.46 13.39
N GLN A 151 -10.15 14.45 13.19
CA GLN A 151 -11.55 14.63 12.76
C GLN A 151 -12.48 15.06 13.91
N ARG A 152 -12.05 14.86 15.16
CA ARG A 152 -12.91 15.07 16.32
C ARG A 152 -13.02 16.55 16.67
N SER A 153 -14.24 17.08 16.65
CA SER A 153 -14.52 18.43 17.14
C SER A 153 -14.78 18.42 18.66
N GLY A 154 -13.98 19.18 19.41
CA GLY A 154 -14.17 19.38 20.86
C GLY A 154 -15.02 20.61 21.15
N THR A 155 -16.31 20.59 20.78
CA THR A 155 -17.24 21.73 20.98
C THR A 155 -17.97 21.71 22.32
N ALA A 156 -17.85 20.63 23.09
CA ALA A 156 -18.51 20.48 24.37
C ALA A 156 -18.03 21.55 25.35
N SER A 157 -18.96 22.34 25.89
CA SER A 157 -18.69 23.43 26.80
C SER A 157 -19.72 23.47 27.92
N THR A 158 -19.26 23.76 29.13
CA THR A 158 -20.11 24.03 30.29
C THR A 158 -19.86 25.42 30.82
N LYS A 159 -20.89 26.02 31.43
CA LYS A 159 -20.78 27.34 32.03
C LYS A 159 -20.05 27.25 33.35
N GLY A 160 -18.93 27.95 33.45
CA GLY A 160 -18.22 28.15 34.70
C GLY A 160 -18.95 29.13 35.62
N ARG A 161 -18.37 29.36 36.80
CA ARG A 161 -18.95 30.24 37.84
C ARG A 161 -19.19 31.68 37.35
N SER A 162 -18.31 32.16 36.48
CA SER A 162 -18.37 33.48 35.83
C SER A 162 -19.44 33.57 34.74
N ASP A 163 -19.73 32.45 34.08
CA ASP A 163 -20.51 32.43 32.83
C ASP A 163 -22.00 32.19 33.10
N VAL A 164 -22.32 31.67 34.30
CA VAL A 164 -23.70 31.50 34.76
C VAL A 164 -24.30 32.84 35.15
N ARG A 165 -25.43 33.17 34.51
CA ARG A 165 -26.22 34.37 34.85
C ARG A 165 -26.74 34.26 36.28
N GLY A 166 -26.30 35.15 37.15
CA GLY A 166 -26.72 35.17 38.55
C GLY A 166 -26.20 36.39 39.31
N SER A 167 -26.71 36.61 40.52
CA SER A 167 -26.20 37.68 41.38
C SER A 167 -24.82 37.29 41.95
N MET A 168 -23.85 38.18 41.79
CA MET A 168 -22.54 38.09 42.47
C MET A 168 -22.59 38.63 43.90
N ARG A 169 -23.74 39.12 44.36
CA ARG A 169 -23.96 39.49 45.76
C ARG A 169 -24.01 38.24 46.62
N LYS A 170 -23.44 38.32 47.82
CA LYS A 170 -23.55 37.27 48.83
C LYS A 170 -25.02 37.04 49.18
N LEU A 171 -25.49 35.78 49.13
CA LEU A 171 -26.91 35.45 49.32
C LEU A 171 -27.42 35.78 50.72
N ARG A 172 -26.59 35.63 51.75
CA ARG A 172 -26.93 35.92 53.15
C ARG A 172 -25.69 36.18 54.00
N PRO A 173 -25.81 36.87 55.16
CA PRO A 173 -24.67 37.19 56.00
C PRO A 173 -23.94 35.94 56.51
N GLN A 174 -22.65 36.11 56.81
CA GLN A 174 -21.76 35.02 57.20
C GLN A 174 -22.15 34.35 58.54
N LYS A 175 -22.79 35.11 59.43
CA LYS A 175 -23.25 34.68 60.76
C LYS A 175 -24.68 35.19 60.99
N GLY A 176 -25.38 34.62 61.98
CA GLY A 176 -26.72 35.04 62.38
C GLY A 176 -27.90 34.38 61.66
N SER A 177 -27.67 33.63 60.58
CA SER A 177 -28.75 32.97 59.80
C SER A 177 -29.09 31.54 60.21
N GLY A 178 -28.31 30.88 61.07
CA GLY A 178 -28.52 29.49 61.49
C GLY A 178 -28.35 28.43 60.38
N GLN A 179 -27.99 28.85 59.16
CA GLN A 179 -27.88 28.00 57.97
C GLN A 179 -26.40 27.87 57.51
N ALA A 180 -26.06 26.85 56.70
CA ALA A 180 -24.71 26.57 56.17
C ALA A 180 -24.02 27.80 55.54
N ARG A 181 -22.72 27.97 55.41
CA ARG A 181 -22.19 29.23 54.82
C ARG A 181 -22.38 29.28 53.30
N LEU A 182 -22.95 30.37 52.76
CA LEU A 182 -23.15 30.55 51.31
C LEU A 182 -22.53 31.86 50.78
N GLY A 183 -21.99 31.77 49.57
CA GLY A 183 -21.42 32.88 48.81
C GLY A 183 -22.40 33.42 47.77
N THR A 184 -21.99 33.37 46.50
CA THR A 184 -22.77 33.79 45.33
C THR A 184 -23.77 32.73 44.87
N MET A 185 -24.74 33.14 44.05
CA MET A 185 -25.77 32.24 43.50
C MET A 185 -25.19 31.22 42.52
N SER A 186 -24.09 31.57 41.83
CA SER A 186 -23.41 30.72 40.85
C SER A 186 -22.59 29.57 41.47
N ASN A 187 -22.68 29.37 42.79
CA ASN A 187 -22.00 28.27 43.48
C ASN A 187 -22.47 26.90 42.94
N PRO A 188 -21.55 26.00 42.52
CA PRO A 188 -21.88 24.66 42.03
C PRO A 188 -22.72 23.79 42.99
N ILE A 189 -22.65 24.05 44.29
CA ILE A 189 -23.42 23.33 45.31
C ILE A 189 -24.92 23.68 45.22
N LEU A 190 -25.27 24.84 44.67
CA LEU A 190 -26.65 25.30 44.55
C LEU A 190 -27.30 24.78 43.27
N ARG A 191 -28.61 24.55 43.32
CA ARG A 191 -29.41 24.23 42.13
C ARG A 191 -29.37 25.42 41.15
N GLY A 192 -29.04 25.14 39.89
CA GLY A 192 -28.84 26.18 38.86
C GLY A 192 -27.50 26.92 38.99
N GLY A 193 -26.60 26.45 39.86
CA GLY A 193 -25.22 26.91 39.94
C GLY A 193 -24.35 26.43 38.77
N ALA A 194 -23.10 26.87 38.74
CA ALA A 194 -22.15 26.49 37.70
C ALA A 194 -21.64 25.04 37.82
N VAL A 195 -21.13 24.48 36.72
CA VAL A 195 -20.45 23.18 36.76
C VAL A 195 -19.00 23.39 37.21
N ALA A 196 -18.57 22.67 38.25
CA ALA A 196 -17.20 22.82 38.79
C ALA A 196 -16.13 22.27 37.83
N HIS A 197 -16.29 21.03 37.40
CA HIS A 197 -15.41 20.34 36.44
C HIS A 197 -16.25 19.79 35.29
N GLY A 198 -16.56 20.64 34.33
CA GLY A 198 -17.25 20.24 33.11
C GLY A 198 -16.34 20.30 31.89
N PRO A 199 -16.78 19.74 30.75
CA PRO A 199 -16.04 19.85 29.50
C PRO A 199 -15.86 21.31 29.11
N ARG A 200 -14.69 21.60 28.53
CA ARG A 200 -14.37 22.86 27.86
C ARG A 200 -13.99 22.56 26.42
N PRO A 201 -14.24 23.50 25.49
CA PRO A 201 -13.81 23.33 24.12
C PRO A 201 -12.29 23.14 24.06
N ARG A 202 -11.86 22.12 23.33
CA ARG A 202 -10.44 21.80 23.17
C ARG A 202 -10.18 21.17 21.81
N ASP A 203 -8.95 21.31 21.34
CA ASP A 203 -8.49 20.53 20.21
C ASP A 203 -8.10 19.11 20.67
N HIS A 204 -8.47 18.12 19.86
CA HIS A 204 -8.13 16.72 20.06
C HIS A 204 -6.98 16.26 19.16
N SER A 205 -6.55 17.09 18.21
CA SER A 205 -5.49 16.75 17.27
C SER A 205 -4.21 16.30 17.99
N THR A 206 -3.64 15.19 17.52
CA THR A 206 -2.34 14.67 17.97
C THR A 206 -1.34 14.78 16.84
N LYS A 207 -0.04 14.81 17.15
CA LYS A 207 1.02 14.88 16.13
C LYS A 207 1.64 13.51 15.91
N LEU A 208 1.75 13.11 14.65
CA LEU A 208 2.40 11.87 14.25
C LEU A 208 3.50 12.14 13.20
N PRO A 209 4.74 11.65 13.39
CA PRO A 209 5.80 11.86 12.42
C PRO A 209 5.41 11.33 11.04
N ARG A 210 5.75 12.10 10.01
CA ARG A 210 5.39 11.79 8.61
C ARG A 210 5.81 10.39 8.17
N ARG A 211 7.03 9.97 8.49
CA ARG A 211 7.53 8.61 8.17
C ARG A 211 6.72 7.49 8.81
N VAL A 212 6.17 7.74 10.00
CA VAL A 212 5.30 6.77 10.69
C VAL A 212 3.95 6.67 9.97
N ARG A 213 3.41 7.79 9.46
CA ARG A 213 2.20 7.81 8.62
C ARG A 213 2.40 7.01 7.33
N GLU A 214 3.52 7.19 6.65
CA GLU A 214 3.87 6.45 5.43
C GLU A 214 4.04 4.96 5.68
N LEU A 215 4.76 4.60 6.76
CA LEU A 215 4.92 3.20 7.16
C LEU A 215 3.58 2.54 7.49
N ALA A 216 2.66 3.28 8.11
CA ALA A 216 1.30 2.81 8.36
C ALA A 216 0.54 2.56 7.05
N LEU A 217 0.69 3.45 6.07
CA LEU A 217 0.05 3.30 4.75
C LEU A 217 0.60 2.09 4.00
N ARG A 218 1.93 1.91 3.95
CA ARG A 218 2.58 0.71 3.38
C ARG A 218 2.08 -0.57 4.05
N SER A 219 2.05 -0.57 5.40
CA SER A 219 1.56 -1.72 6.17
C SER A 219 0.08 -2.03 5.88
N ALA A 220 -0.75 -1.00 5.70
CA ALA A 220 -2.18 -1.16 5.39
C ALA A 220 -2.39 -1.72 3.97
N LEU A 221 -1.70 -1.19 2.96
CA LEU A 221 -1.74 -1.68 1.58
C LEU A 221 -1.23 -3.13 1.49
N SER A 222 -0.13 -3.42 2.19
CA SER A 222 0.43 -4.78 2.24
C SER A 222 -0.51 -5.76 2.91
N SER A 223 -1.23 -5.34 3.96
CA SER A 223 -2.27 -6.16 4.57
C SER A 223 -3.42 -6.45 3.62
N LYS A 224 -3.84 -5.48 2.78
CA LYS A 224 -4.89 -5.68 1.78
C LYS A 224 -4.45 -6.60 0.66
N TRP A 225 -3.20 -6.47 0.21
CA TRP A 225 -2.62 -7.37 -0.79
C TRP A 225 -2.58 -8.82 -0.27
N ARG A 226 -2.02 -9.05 0.94
CA ARG A 226 -1.94 -10.39 1.56
C ARG A 226 -3.31 -11.04 1.80
N GLN A 227 -4.36 -10.23 1.97
CA GLN A 227 -5.75 -10.71 2.11
C GLN A 227 -6.43 -11.01 0.77
N GLY A 228 -5.83 -10.64 -0.37
CA GLY A 228 -6.49 -10.70 -1.68
C GLY A 228 -7.60 -9.65 -1.85
N ASP A 229 -7.52 -8.56 -1.08
CA ASP A 229 -8.49 -7.46 -1.08
C ASP A 229 -8.04 -6.27 -1.94
N LEU A 230 -6.79 -6.26 -2.40
CA LEU A 230 -6.25 -5.31 -3.36
C LEU A 230 -6.49 -5.80 -4.80
N CYS A 231 -7.06 -4.95 -5.65
CA CYS A 231 -7.27 -5.21 -7.07
C CYS A 231 -6.70 -4.05 -7.89
N VAL A 232 -6.09 -4.37 -9.03
CA VAL A 232 -5.58 -3.35 -9.97
C VAL A 232 -6.47 -3.33 -11.21
N VAL A 233 -6.77 -2.14 -11.69
CA VAL A 233 -7.55 -1.87 -12.90
C VAL A 233 -6.71 -0.98 -13.82
N GLU A 234 -6.90 -1.12 -15.12
CA GLU A 234 -6.18 -0.31 -16.10
C GLU A 234 -6.57 1.18 -16.00
N ARG A 235 -7.87 1.46 -16.03
CA ARG A 235 -8.45 2.81 -15.92
C ARG A 235 -9.92 2.73 -15.50
N PHE A 236 -10.39 3.71 -14.72
CA PHE A 236 -11.82 3.88 -14.40
C PHE A 236 -12.65 4.54 -15.51
N ASP A 237 -12.66 3.94 -16.70
CA ASP A 237 -13.53 4.40 -17.79
C ASP A 237 -14.97 3.83 -17.64
N TRP A 238 -15.96 4.74 -17.62
CA TRP A 238 -17.38 4.40 -17.53
C TRP A 238 -18.15 4.97 -18.73
N MET A 239 -18.48 4.10 -19.69
CA MET A 239 -19.17 4.47 -20.93
C MET A 239 -20.70 4.34 -20.90
N ALA A 240 -21.27 3.69 -19.86
CA ALA A 240 -22.71 3.58 -19.71
C ALA A 240 -23.33 4.98 -19.51
N PRO A 241 -24.66 5.19 -19.62
CA PRO A 241 -25.26 6.51 -19.47
C PRO A 241 -24.69 7.21 -18.23
N PRO A 242 -24.11 8.43 -18.39
CA PRO A 242 -23.07 8.96 -17.51
C PRO A 242 -23.54 9.21 -16.07
N SER A 243 -24.85 9.29 -15.84
CA SER A 243 -25.46 9.52 -14.53
C SER A 243 -26.13 8.27 -13.94
N SER A 244 -26.09 7.12 -14.63
CA SER A 244 -26.84 5.95 -14.19
C SER A 244 -26.07 5.13 -13.16
N THR A 245 -26.46 5.28 -11.89
CA THR A 245 -25.89 4.52 -10.76
C THR A 245 -26.32 3.04 -10.76
N GLY A 246 -27.49 2.71 -11.31
CA GLY A 246 -28.05 1.35 -11.28
C GLY A 246 -27.21 0.30 -12.03
N PRO A 247 -26.76 0.56 -13.28
CA PRO A 247 -25.87 -0.33 -14.00
C PRO A 247 -24.52 -0.50 -13.31
N LEU A 248 -23.95 0.58 -12.77
CA LEU A 248 -22.69 0.53 -12.04
C LEU A 248 -22.81 -0.34 -10.78
N SER A 249 -23.86 -0.16 -9.98
CA SER A 249 -24.05 -0.96 -8.76
C SER A 249 -24.21 -2.45 -9.03
N ARG A 250 -24.91 -2.83 -10.12
CA ARG A 250 -25.02 -4.23 -10.57
C ARG A 250 -23.68 -4.80 -11.01
N LEU A 251 -22.90 -4.02 -11.76
CA LEU A 251 -21.56 -4.42 -12.19
C LEU A 251 -20.64 -4.62 -10.99
N LEU A 252 -20.58 -3.66 -10.08
CA LEU A 252 -19.79 -3.76 -8.84
C LEU A 252 -20.23 -4.96 -8.00
N GLY A 253 -21.54 -5.20 -7.89
CA GLY A 253 -22.10 -6.38 -7.23
C GLY A 253 -21.63 -7.69 -7.87
N SER A 254 -21.62 -7.79 -9.21
CA SER A 254 -21.16 -8.98 -9.93
C SER A 254 -19.68 -9.32 -9.70
N LYS A 255 -18.85 -8.29 -9.43
CA LYS A 255 -17.41 -8.44 -9.13
C LYS A 255 -17.11 -8.58 -7.64
N GLY A 256 -18.11 -8.46 -6.77
CA GLY A 256 -17.90 -8.45 -5.31
C GLY A 256 -17.30 -7.14 -4.78
N TRP A 257 -17.44 -6.04 -5.53
CA TRP A 257 -16.94 -4.71 -5.20
C TRP A 257 -18.02 -3.83 -4.57
N SER A 258 -18.88 -4.40 -3.74
CA SER A 258 -19.99 -3.68 -3.10
C SER A 258 -19.55 -2.73 -1.98
N ASP A 259 -18.38 -2.98 -1.37
CA ASP A 259 -17.77 -2.14 -0.36
C ASP A 259 -16.28 -1.93 -0.69
N ALA A 260 -16.01 -0.87 -1.45
CA ALA A 260 -14.73 -0.69 -2.11
C ALA A 260 -14.26 0.77 -2.08
N LEU A 261 -12.95 0.95 -1.92
CA LEU A 261 -12.24 2.20 -2.12
C LEU A 261 -11.62 2.20 -3.51
N PHE A 262 -11.92 3.19 -4.33
CA PHE A 262 -11.34 3.41 -5.65
C PHE A 262 -10.26 4.50 -5.54
N LEU A 263 -9.05 4.19 -5.98
CA LEU A 263 -7.91 5.10 -5.99
C LEU A 263 -7.52 5.38 -7.42
N THR A 264 -7.42 6.67 -7.77
CA THR A 264 -7.13 7.10 -9.13
C THR A 264 -6.14 8.25 -9.15
N ALA A 265 -5.26 8.26 -10.14
CA ALA A 265 -4.31 9.33 -10.42
C ALA A 265 -3.95 9.34 -11.92
N PRO A 266 -3.45 10.45 -12.47
CA PRO A 266 -2.90 10.47 -13.82
C PRO A 266 -1.72 9.49 -13.95
N ARG A 267 -1.47 9.01 -15.17
CA ARG A 267 -0.33 8.12 -15.47
C ARG A 267 0.94 8.93 -15.70
N ASP A 268 2.07 8.24 -15.62
CA ASP A 268 3.41 8.76 -15.91
C ASP A 268 3.77 9.97 -15.04
N PRO A 269 3.82 9.80 -13.70
CA PRO A 269 4.19 10.86 -12.78
C PRO A 269 5.64 11.30 -13.01
N GLN A 270 5.88 12.61 -13.06
CA GLN A 270 7.22 13.16 -13.02
C GLN A 270 7.75 13.18 -11.58
N PRO A 271 9.04 12.84 -11.36
CA PRO A 271 9.62 12.90 -10.03
C PRO A 271 9.61 14.35 -9.52
N SER A 272 9.35 14.50 -8.23
CA SER A 272 9.38 15.83 -7.63
C SER A 272 10.78 16.46 -7.71
N ILE A 273 10.85 17.79 -7.84
CA ILE A 273 12.13 18.53 -7.76
C ILE A 273 12.90 18.18 -6.47
N ARG A 274 12.20 17.85 -5.38
CA ARG A 274 12.81 17.45 -4.11
C ARG A 274 13.41 16.05 -4.12
N SER A 275 12.87 15.12 -4.91
CA SER A 275 13.51 13.81 -5.14
C SER A 275 14.80 13.99 -5.92
N LEU A 276 14.79 14.83 -6.97
CA LEU A 276 15.99 15.09 -7.80
C LEU A 276 17.15 15.74 -7.02
N ILE A 277 16.86 16.52 -5.97
CA ILE A 277 17.88 17.25 -5.19
C ILE A 277 18.52 16.40 -4.08
N LYS A 278 17.88 15.31 -3.63
CA LYS A 278 18.37 14.52 -2.48
C LYS A 278 18.85 13.14 -2.93
N ASP A 279 20.14 12.88 -2.70
CA ASP A 279 20.74 11.55 -2.81
C ASP A 279 19.95 10.50 -2.00
N ASP A 280 19.60 9.39 -2.67
CA ASP A 280 19.21 8.04 -2.20
C ASP A 280 18.08 7.88 -1.18
N ARG A 281 17.46 8.96 -0.70
CA ARG A 281 16.40 8.86 0.30
C ARG A 281 15.05 8.92 -0.41
N PRO A 282 14.16 7.92 -0.23
CA PRO A 282 12.82 7.95 -0.81
C PRO A 282 12.13 9.25 -0.36
N SER A 283 12.05 10.20 -1.28
CA SER A 283 11.48 11.51 -1.01
C SER A 283 9.97 11.32 -1.02
N SER A 284 9.35 11.51 0.14
CA SER A 284 7.89 11.46 0.35
C SER A 284 7.12 12.57 -0.39
N ALA A 285 7.74 13.25 -1.35
CA ALA A 285 7.07 14.31 -2.09
C ALA A 285 5.94 13.73 -2.95
N ASP A 286 4.88 14.53 -3.12
CA ASP A 286 3.82 14.17 -4.04
C ASP A 286 4.38 14.28 -5.48
N PRO A 287 4.07 13.32 -6.38
CA PRO A 287 4.49 13.38 -7.79
C PRO A 287 3.92 14.61 -8.49
N VAL A 288 4.58 15.01 -9.57
CA VAL A 288 4.18 16.16 -10.40
C VAL A 288 3.58 15.66 -11.71
N TYR A 289 2.51 16.33 -12.15
CA TYR A 289 1.81 16.03 -13.40
C TYR A 289 1.65 17.27 -14.26
N ASP A 290 1.63 17.04 -15.57
CA ASP A 290 1.31 18.04 -16.57
C ASP A 290 -0.19 18.36 -16.58
N GLU A 291 -0.54 19.55 -17.05
CA GLU A 291 -1.94 19.98 -17.12
C GLU A 291 -2.76 19.10 -18.07
N GLN A 292 -2.18 18.70 -19.20
CA GLN A 292 -2.83 17.79 -20.16
C GLN A 292 -3.14 16.44 -19.52
N GLN A 293 -2.17 15.84 -18.81
CA GLN A 293 -2.37 14.57 -18.10
C GLN A 293 -3.53 14.67 -17.11
N ARG A 294 -3.65 15.78 -16.37
CA ARG A 294 -4.77 16.01 -15.44
C ARG A 294 -6.11 16.14 -16.15
N LEU A 295 -6.17 16.89 -17.24
CA LEU A 295 -7.40 17.08 -18.01
C LEU A 295 -7.88 15.76 -18.61
N ASP A 296 -6.98 14.98 -19.21
CA ASP A 296 -7.28 13.67 -19.79
C ASP A 296 -7.77 12.69 -18.72
N HIS A 297 -7.11 12.71 -17.55
CA HIS A 297 -7.51 11.92 -16.39
C HIS A 297 -8.93 12.30 -15.90
N GLN A 298 -9.19 13.59 -15.70
CA GLN A 298 -10.50 14.09 -15.30
C GLN A 298 -11.60 13.72 -16.30
N GLN A 299 -11.30 13.83 -17.60
CA GLN A 299 -12.23 13.44 -18.67
C GLN A 299 -12.55 11.95 -18.61
N ALA A 300 -11.54 11.09 -18.40
CA ALA A 300 -11.73 9.65 -18.31
C ALA A 300 -12.63 9.23 -17.13
N ILE A 301 -12.47 9.87 -15.98
CA ILE A 301 -13.10 9.47 -14.71
C ILE A 301 -14.44 10.16 -14.47
N ARG A 302 -14.72 11.26 -15.17
CA ARG A 302 -15.94 12.07 -15.01
C ARG A 302 -17.22 11.25 -14.91
N ASN A 303 -17.43 10.32 -15.84
CA ASN A 303 -18.64 9.51 -15.87
C ASN A 303 -18.69 8.53 -14.70
N PHE A 304 -17.54 7.98 -14.30
CA PHE A 304 -17.45 7.07 -13.18
C PHE A 304 -17.77 7.80 -11.87
N VAL A 305 -17.21 8.99 -11.65
CA VAL A 305 -17.47 9.84 -10.47
C VAL A 305 -18.95 10.19 -10.35
N LEU A 306 -19.58 10.62 -11.45
CA LEU A 306 -21.01 10.93 -11.48
C LEU A 306 -21.87 9.73 -11.08
N ALA A 307 -21.50 8.53 -11.54
CA ALA A 307 -22.22 7.31 -11.21
C ALA A 307 -21.94 6.80 -9.78
N SER A 308 -20.71 6.95 -9.27
CA SER A 308 -20.26 6.43 -7.97
C SER A 308 -20.71 7.28 -6.79
N ASN A 309 -20.89 8.59 -6.95
CA ASN A 309 -21.21 9.51 -5.85
C ASN A 309 -22.49 9.16 -5.07
N ASN A 310 -23.44 8.48 -5.71
CA ASN A 310 -24.70 8.05 -5.09
C ASN A 310 -24.60 6.71 -4.35
N LEU A 311 -23.44 6.04 -4.35
CA LEU A 311 -23.23 4.74 -3.73
C LEU A 311 -22.63 4.90 -2.32
N PRO A 312 -23.33 4.51 -1.24
CA PRO A 312 -22.90 4.79 0.13
C PRO A 312 -21.65 4.01 0.56
N ARG A 313 -21.37 2.88 -0.10
CA ARG A 313 -20.26 1.99 0.22
C ARG A 313 -19.09 2.05 -0.75
N VAL A 314 -19.13 3.02 -1.65
CA VAL A 314 -18.11 3.24 -2.66
C VAL A 314 -17.57 4.64 -2.47
N GLU A 315 -16.27 4.74 -2.27
CA GLU A 315 -15.57 6.01 -2.18
C GLU A 315 -14.52 6.04 -3.29
N LEU A 316 -14.43 7.17 -4.00
CA LEU A 316 -13.35 7.42 -4.95
C LEU A 316 -12.48 8.53 -4.39
N ILE A 317 -11.17 8.31 -4.38
CA ILE A 317 -10.16 9.30 -4.00
C ILE A 317 -9.25 9.53 -5.19
N GLU A 318 -9.23 10.78 -5.66
CA GLU A 318 -8.27 11.28 -6.64
C GLU A 318 -7.00 11.70 -5.90
N LEU A 319 -5.90 10.96 -6.08
CA LEU A 319 -4.67 11.14 -5.31
C LEU A 319 -3.90 12.43 -5.69
N ASP A 320 -4.08 12.93 -6.92
CA ASP A 320 -3.49 14.19 -7.41
C ASP A 320 -4.35 15.43 -7.07
N SER A 321 -5.55 15.26 -6.50
CA SER A 321 -6.45 16.39 -6.22
C SER A 321 -5.98 17.28 -5.07
N LEU A 322 -4.91 18.04 -5.28
CA LEU A 322 -4.61 19.24 -4.50
C LEU A 322 -5.55 20.34 -4.96
N THR A 323 -6.52 20.74 -4.12
CA THR A 323 -7.36 21.89 -4.44
C THR A 323 -6.47 23.12 -4.65
N GLU A 324 -6.82 23.97 -5.62
CA GLU A 324 -6.13 25.25 -5.86
C GLU A 324 -6.06 26.09 -4.58
N GLU A 325 -7.14 26.06 -3.80
CA GLU A 325 -7.19 26.66 -2.46
C GLU A 325 -6.12 26.11 -1.51
N TYR A 326 -5.79 24.82 -1.58
CA TYR A 326 -4.73 24.24 -0.75
C TYR A 326 -3.36 24.71 -1.24
N ARG A 327 -3.15 24.83 -2.57
CA ARG A 327 -1.91 25.38 -3.17
C ARG A 327 -1.65 26.83 -2.76
N ASP A 328 -2.70 27.65 -2.75
CA ASP A 328 -2.60 29.06 -2.35
C ASP A 328 -2.46 29.24 -0.83
N ASN A 329 -2.97 28.29 -0.06
CA ASN A 329 -2.96 28.33 1.41
C ASN A 329 -1.92 27.39 2.05
N ILE A 330 -0.95 26.84 1.30
CA ILE A 330 0.12 25.98 1.86
C ILE A 330 0.83 26.67 3.02
N ALA A 331 1.07 27.98 2.91
CA ALA A 331 1.74 28.76 3.94
C ALA A 331 0.86 29.05 5.18
N LYS A 332 -0.47 28.96 5.05
CA LYS A 332 -1.45 29.29 6.12
C LYS A 332 -2.03 28.05 6.78
N THR A 333 -2.03 26.92 6.09
CA THR A 333 -2.63 25.68 6.59
C THR A 333 -1.65 24.97 7.51
N SER A 334 -2.09 24.63 8.72
CA SER A 334 -1.31 23.77 9.62
C SER A 334 -1.00 22.44 8.93
N GLU A 335 0.25 22.00 8.97
CA GLU A 335 0.72 20.72 8.40
C GLU A 335 -0.09 19.50 8.88
N ASP A 336 -0.81 19.65 9.99
CA ASP A 336 -1.57 18.61 10.66
C ASP A 336 -2.96 18.35 10.05
N LYS A 337 -3.47 19.22 9.15
CA LYS A 337 -4.77 19.00 8.47
C LYS A 337 -4.59 18.10 7.25
N LYS A 338 -5.50 17.13 7.10
CA LYS A 338 -5.60 16.26 5.92
C LYS A 338 -5.62 17.12 4.64
N LYS A 339 -4.71 16.84 3.71
CA LYS A 339 -4.76 17.46 2.38
C LYS A 339 -5.87 16.81 1.54
N PRO A 340 -6.56 17.57 0.66
CA PRO A 340 -7.38 16.94 -0.37
C PRO A 340 -6.48 16.01 -1.21
N GLY A 341 -7.01 14.84 -1.57
CA GLY A 341 -6.25 13.76 -2.23
C GLY A 341 -5.30 12.96 -1.34
N GLU A 342 -5.06 13.35 -0.07
CA GLU A 342 -4.19 12.57 0.83
C GLU A 342 -4.86 11.25 1.22
N LEU A 343 -4.19 10.13 0.93
CA LEU A 343 -4.61 8.81 1.34
C LEU A 343 -4.09 8.49 2.75
N HIS A 344 -4.98 8.16 3.68
CA HIS A 344 -4.62 7.67 5.01
C HIS A 344 -4.84 6.18 5.16
N ALA A 345 -4.05 5.53 6.04
CA ALA A 345 -4.21 4.12 6.39
C ALA A 345 -5.63 3.78 6.89
N TYR A 346 -6.30 4.71 7.58
CA TYR A 346 -7.69 4.54 8.01
C TYR A 346 -8.65 4.30 6.84
N GLU A 347 -8.51 5.04 5.73
CA GLU A 347 -9.43 4.96 4.58
C GLU A 347 -9.27 3.64 3.83
N VAL A 348 -8.01 3.21 3.67
CA VAL A 348 -7.65 1.89 3.13
C VAL A 348 -8.27 0.76 3.96
N LEU A 349 -8.23 0.87 5.29
CA LEU A 349 -8.73 -0.18 6.20
C LEU A 349 -10.24 -0.14 6.41
N ARG A 350 -10.87 1.02 6.25
CA ARG A 350 -12.31 1.23 6.43
C ARG A 350 -13.12 0.43 5.40
N ARG A 351 -12.61 0.28 4.18
CA ARG A 351 -13.28 -0.45 3.09
C ARG A 351 -12.79 -1.88 3.03
N GLN A 352 -13.65 -2.78 2.54
CA GLN A 352 -13.27 -4.19 2.38
C GLN A 352 -12.26 -4.35 1.25
N LYS A 353 -12.59 -3.87 0.05
CA LYS A 353 -11.73 -3.93 -1.13
C LYS A 353 -11.07 -2.58 -1.41
N VAL A 354 -9.86 -2.62 -1.96
CA VAL A 354 -9.15 -1.45 -2.47
C VAL A 354 -8.84 -1.70 -3.94
N ILE A 355 -9.27 -0.79 -4.80
CA ILE A 355 -9.16 -0.90 -6.24
C ILE A 355 -8.34 0.28 -6.72
N CYS A 356 -7.18 0.01 -7.31
CA CYS A 356 -6.27 1.03 -7.82
C CYS A 356 -6.26 1.02 -9.34
N ASP A 357 -6.34 2.19 -9.96
CA ASP A 357 -5.92 2.35 -11.35
C ASP A 357 -4.40 2.24 -11.49
N LEU A 358 -3.89 1.97 -12.70
CA LEU A 358 -2.44 1.94 -12.96
C LEU A 358 -1.75 3.25 -12.55
N GLY A 359 -2.34 4.40 -12.88
CA GLY A 359 -1.78 5.70 -12.45
C GLY A 359 -1.75 5.87 -10.92
N ALA A 360 -2.71 5.28 -10.20
CA ALA A 360 -2.71 5.31 -8.74
C ALA A 360 -1.62 4.41 -8.14
N VAL A 361 -1.30 3.29 -8.80
CA VAL A 361 -0.15 2.45 -8.42
C VAL A 361 1.14 3.23 -8.61
N GLU A 362 1.36 3.80 -9.79
CA GLU A 362 2.54 4.63 -10.12
C GLU A 362 2.70 5.79 -9.10
N TRP A 363 1.61 6.48 -8.77
CA TRP A 363 1.60 7.55 -7.76
C TRP A 363 2.00 7.05 -6.36
N LEU A 364 1.47 5.90 -5.94
CA LEU A 364 1.78 5.32 -4.62
C LEU A 364 3.23 4.86 -4.55
N GLU A 365 3.76 4.33 -5.64
CA GLU A 365 5.15 3.92 -5.74
C GLU A 365 6.07 5.13 -5.67
N GLU A 366 5.86 6.18 -6.47
CA GLU A 366 6.66 7.41 -6.38
C GLU A 366 6.59 8.03 -4.97
N LYS A 367 5.38 8.20 -4.42
CA LYS A 367 5.21 8.85 -3.12
C LYS A 367 5.79 8.07 -1.95
N LEU A 368 5.69 6.74 -1.96
CA LEU A 368 6.17 5.88 -0.86
C LEU A 368 7.60 5.39 -1.08
N GLY A 369 8.23 5.79 -2.20
CA GLY A 369 9.64 5.54 -2.48
C GLY A 369 9.94 4.18 -3.09
N GLY A 370 9.14 3.78 -4.08
CA GLY A 370 9.32 2.61 -4.93
C GLY A 370 9.68 2.95 -6.38
N ALA A 371 9.80 4.22 -6.77
CA ALA A 371 10.01 4.58 -8.18
C ALA A 371 11.40 4.28 -8.76
N VAL A 372 12.36 3.84 -7.94
CA VAL A 372 13.66 3.33 -8.45
C VAL A 372 13.47 2.11 -9.38
N PHE A 373 12.27 1.51 -9.44
CA PHE A 373 12.04 0.21 -10.07
C PHE A 373 11.50 0.24 -11.50
N HIS A 374 10.87 1.32 -11.98
CA HIS A 374 10.38 1.38 -13.37
C HIS A 374 11.48 1.73 -14.37
N GLU A 375 12.41 2.64 -14.01
CA GLU A 375 13.58 2.92 -14.86
C GLU A 375 14.43 1.66 -15.07
N GLN A 376 14.60 0.84 -14.03
CA GLN A 376 15.35 -0.43 -14.13
C GLN A 376 14.57 -1.51 -14.90
N ALA A 377 13.25 -1.61 -14.72
CA ALA A 377 12.43 -2.58 -15.46
C ALA A 377 12.28 -2.24 -16.94
N GLU A 378 12.22 -0.96 -17.31
CA GLU A 378 12.22 -0.51 -18.70
C GLU A 378 13.58 -0.72 -19.37
N LEU A 379 14.68 -0.50 -18.64
CA LEU A 379 16.03 -0.80 -19.11
C LEU A 379 16.26 -2.32 -19.28
N ASP A 380 15.77 -3.13 -18.33
CA ASP A 380 15.81 -4.60 -18.40
C ASP A 380 14.95 -5.12 -19.56
N GLY A 381 13.72 -4.58 -19.74
CA GLY A 381 12.84 -4.95 -20.85
C GLY A 381 13.41 -4.57 -22.22
N ALA A 382 14.01 -3.39 -22.33
CA ALA A 382 14.74 -2.99 -23.53
C ALA A 382 15.99 -3.84 -23.78
N ALA A 383 16.68 -4.28 -22.73
CA ALA A 383 17.81 -5.21 -22.85
C ALA A 383 17.37 -6.61 -23.31
N GLU A 384 16.26 -7.13 -22.80
CA GLU A 384 15.68 -8.41 -23.22
C GLU A 384 15.17 -8.38 -24.67
N GLU A 385 14.59 -7.26 -25.13
CA GLU A 385 14.19 -7.06 -26.52
C GLU A 385 15.39 -7.00 -27.47
N VAL A 386 16.50 -6.39 -27.04
CA VAL A 386 17.76 -6.36 -27.80
C VAL A 386 18.43 -7.74 -27.83
N GLU A 387 18.38 -8.50 -26.75
CA GLU A 387 18.95 -9.85 -26.64
C GLU A 387 18.16 -10.88 -27.47
N GLN A 388 16.82 -10.74 -27.56
CA GLN A 388 15.99 -11.56 -28.45
C GLN A 388 16.20 -11.25 -29.94
N GLN A 389 16.57 -10.01 -30.28
CA GLN A 389 16.94 -9.63 -31.65
C GLN A 389 18.36 -10.06 -32.05
N GLN A 390 19.21 -10.39 -31.06
CA GLN A 390 20.61 -10.82 -31.28
C GLN A 390 20.81 -12.34 -31.25
N GLN A 391 19.77 -13.14 -31.00
CA GLN A 391 19.87 -14.59 -31.20
C GLN A 391 19.98 -14.92 -32.70
N PRO A 392 21.05 -15.59 -33.16
CA PRO A 392 21.19 -15.97 -34.56
C PRO A 392 20.12 -17.00 -34.92
N GLU A 393 19.30 -16.69 -35.94
CA GLU A 393 18.30 -17.64 -36.44
C GLU A 393 18.95 -18.98 -36.81
N PRO A 394 18.35 -20.13 -36.44
CA PRO A 394 18.87 -21.43 -36.86
C PRO A 394 18.79 -21.56 -38.38
N SER A 395 19.96 -21.81 -38.97
CA SER A 395 20.20 -21.99 -40.39
C SER A 395 19.13 -22.85 -41.08
N LYS A 396 18.35 -22.24 -41.97
CA LYS A 396 17.44 -22.95 -42.89
C LYS A 396 18.28 -23.83 -43.82
N THR A 397 18.09 -25.14 -43.71
CA THR A 397 18.60 -26.15 -44.63
C THR A 397 18.16 -25.84 -46.06
N ALA A 398 19.14 -25.67 -46.95
CA ALA A 398 18.96 -25.45 -48.37
C ALA A 398 18.29 -26.67 -49.04
N ALA A 399 17.20 -26.44 -49.77
CA ALA A 399 16.62 -27.40 -50.71
C ALA A 399 17.29 -27.25 -52.09
N PRO A 400 17.60 -28.34 -52.81
CA PRO A 400 18.32 -28.27 -54.06
C PRO A 400 17.44 -27.92 -55.26
N ILE A 401 18.08 -27.18 -56.15
CA ILE A 401 17.69 -26.74 -57.48
C ILE A 401 17.27 -27.93 -58.36
N THR A 402 16.12 -27.81 -59.06
CA THR A 402 15.83 -28.62 -60.25
C THR A 402 15.47 -27.70 -61.40
N GLN A 403 16.24 -27.78 -62.48
CA GLN A 403 16.09 -27.02 -63.70
C GLN A 403 15.15 -27.71 -64.71
N SER A 404 14.58 -26.86 -65.57
CA SER A 404 14.19 -27.09 -66.97
C SER A 404 12.90 -27.86 -67.29
N GLN A 405 11.99 -27.18 -67.99
CA GLN A 405 11.68 -27.50 -69.39
C GLN A 405 10.97 -26.31 -70.11
N SER A 406 11.47 -26.04 -71.30
CA SER A 406 11.07 -25.09 -72.34
C SER A 406 9.91 -25.59 -73.21
N VAL A 407 9.10 -24.70 -73.79
CA VAL A 407 8.74 -24.59 -75.24
C VAL A 407 8.00 -23.24 -75.47
N PRO A 408 8.23 -22.50 -76.58
CA PRO A 408 7.61 -21.20 -76.90
C PRO A 408 6.56 -21.28 -78.02
N GLU A 409 5.62 -20.31 -78.12
CA GLU A 409 5.10 -19.84 -79.43
C GLU A 409 4.25 -18.54 -79.40
N SER A 410 4.67 -17.61 -80.27
CA SER A 410 3.91 -16.65 -81.10
C SER A 410 2.84 -15.67 -80.53
N THR A 411 3.19 -14.38 -80.55
CA THR A 411 2.36 -13.20 -80.91
C THR A 411 1.86 -13.27 -82.38
N PRO A 412 0.90 -12.46 -82.91
CA PRO A 412 0.69 -11.04 -82.58
C PRO A 412 -0.73 -10.41 -82.73
N SER A 413 -0.78 -9.12 -82.38
CA SER A 413 -1.47 -7.99 -83.08
C SER A 413 -2.89 -7.52 -82.72
N ALA A 414 -3.02 -6.18 -82.83
CA ALA A 414 -4.18 -5.28 -82.98
C ALA A 414 -4.61 -4.51 -81.69
N THR A 415 -4.30 -3.23 -81.49
CA THR A 415 -4.65 -1.96 -82.21
C THR A 415 -5.93 -1.28 -81.66
N THR A 416 -5.84 0.05 -81.48
CA THR A 416 -6.90 1.09 -81.29
C THR A 416 -7.04 1.57 -79.82
N ALA A 417 -6.43 2.70 -79.40
CA ALA A 417 -6.75 4.13 -79.66
C ALA A 417 -8.13 4.57 -79.08
N ALA A 418 -8.17 5.25 -77.93
CA ALA A 418 -8.24 6.72 -77.76
C ALA A 418 -9.62 7.13 -77.13
N PRO A 419 -9.91 8.42 -76.80
CA PRO A 419 -9.65 9.00 -75.49
C PRO A 419 -10.82 9.81 -74.85
N SER A 420 -10.60 10.26 -73.60
CA SER A 420 -11.03 11.52 -72.95
C SER A 420 -12.50 11.99 -73.00
N ALA A 421 -13.07 12.19 -71.81
CA ALA A 421 -13.65 13.48 -71.36
C ALA A 421 -13.63 13.52 -69.82
#